data_AF-A0A4V2A1L2-F1
#
_entry.id   AF-A0A4V2A1L2-F1
#
_cell.length_a   1.000
_cell.length_b   1.000
_cell.length_c   1.000
_cell.angle_alpha   90.00
_cell.angle_beta   90.00
_cell.angle_gamma   90.00
#
_symmetry.space_group_name_H-M   'P 1'
#
loop_
_entity.id
_entity.type
_entity.pdbx_description
1 polymer ?
#
loop_
_entity_poly.entity_id
_entity_poly.type
_entity_poly.pdbx_seq_one_letter_code
_entity_poly.pdbx_strand_id
1 'polypeptide(L)'
;HVAQPSVEHAEERGLDALVLAGAGSSDAIANATIARAARAWGAHHKLPTIAAFASSAPPAAGEAVRAHRADGRRNIAVGQLMLAPGFLPDRVKELAYEAGAVAVAEPLGVDEEIAEVILARYAVGAVQLVSFDALFT
;
A
#
# COMPACT_ATOMS: atom_id res chain seq x y z
N HIS A 1 -14.28 -7.13 21.42
CA HIS A 1 -13.20 -6.14 21.35
C HIS A 1 -11.88 -6.90 21.33
N VAL A 2 -11.48 -7.37 20.15
CA VAL A 2 -10.23 -8.12 19.97
C VAL A 2 -9.13 -7.07 19.82
N ALA A 3 -8.19 -7.02 20.74
CA ALA A 3 -7.01 -6.17 20.64
C ALA A 3 -6.24 -6.59 19.38
N GLN A 4 -6.24 -5.72 18.36
CA GLN A 4 -5.42 -5.94 17.17
C GLN A 4 -3.96 -5.67 17.56
N PRO A 5 -3.04 -6.61 17.29
CA PRO A 5 -1.63 -6.37 17.53
C PRO A 5 -1.18 -5.17 16.71
N SER A 6 -0.70 -4.13 17.40
CA SER A 6 -0.13 -2.92 16.83
C SER A 6 1.18 -3.23 16.10
N VAL A 7 1.53 -2.40 15.12
CA VAL A 7 2.74 -2.54 14.29
C VAL A 7 4.02 -2.65 15.15
N GLU A 8 4.03 -2.03 16.33
CA GLU A 8 5.09 -2.13 17.35
C GLU A 8 5.41 -3.58 17.77
N HIS A 9 4.40 -4.44 17.93
CA HIS A 9 4.63 -5.85 18.31
C HIS A 9 5.31 -6.67 17.20
N ALA A 10 5.20 -6.21 15.95
CA ALA A 10 5.86 -6.83 14.83
C ALA A 10 7.34 -6.40 14.71
N GLU A 11 7.67 -5.18 15.16
CA GLU A 11 9.06 -4.71 15.23
C GLU A 11 9.89 -5.54 16.21
N GLU A 12 9.33 -5.93 17.36
CA GLU A 12 10.00 -6.77 18.36
C GLU A 12 10.39 -8.17 17.85
N ARG A 13 9.68 -8.69 16.84
CA ARG A 13 9.91 -10.03 16.25
C ARG A 13 10.64 -10.00 14.91
N GLY A 14 10.81 -8.83 14.31
CA GLY A 14 11.33 -8.66 12.96
C GLY A 14 10.37 -9.22 11.89
N LEU A 15 10.02 -8.40 10.91
CA LEU A 15 9.22 -8.83 9.76
C LEU A 15 10.06 -9.67 8.80
N ASP A 16 9.48 -10.76 8.27
CA ASP A 16 10.14 -11.63 7.28
C ASP A 16 9.50 -11.57 5.89
N ALA A 17 8.36 -10.89 5.75
CA ALA A 17 7.72 -10.53 4.49
C ALA A 17 6.74 -9.35 4.63
N LEU A 18 6.48 -8.68 3.50
CA LEU A 18 5.51 -7.59 3.40
C LEU A 18 4.51 -7.83 2.27
N VAL A 19 3.27 -7.39 2.47
CA VAL A 19 2.29 -7.17 1.41
C VAL A 19 2.01 -5.67 1.32
N LEU A 20 2.07 -5.09 0.12
CA LEU A 20 1.62 -3.71 -0.12
C LEU A 20 0.28 -3.72 -0.83
N ALA A 21 -0.77 -3.28 -0.13
CA ALA A 21 -2.13 -3.30 -0.61
C ALA A 21 -2.54 -1.95 -1.21
N GLY A 22 -2.94 -1.94 -2.49
CA GLY A 22 -3.61 -0.81 -3.14
C GLY A 22 -5.12 -1.01 -3.23
N ALA A 23 -5.85 0.04 -3.62
CA ALA A 23 -7.30 -0.07 -3.87
C ALA A 23 -7.64 -1.07 -5.00
N GLY A 24 -6.79 -1.10 -6.02
CA GLY A 24 -7.00 -1.85 -7.26
C GLY A 24 -7.85 -1.06 -8.27
N SER A 25 -7.55 -1.28 -9.54
CA SER A 25 -8.18 -0.59 -10.67
C SER A 25 -8.56 -1.60 -11.76
N SER A 26 -9.54 -1.29 -12.59
CA SER A 26 -9.75 -2.00 -13.85
C SER A 26 -8.66 -1.69 -14.88
N ASP A 27 -7.92 -0.59 -14.70
CA ASP A 27 -6.74 -0.27 -15.51
C ASP A 27 -5.51 -1.05 -15.02
N ALA A 28 -5.03 -1.96 -15.87
CA ALA A 28 -3.85 -2.76 -15.62
C ALA A 28 -2.57 -1.93 -15.44
N ILE A 29 -2.45 -0.75 -16.06
CA ILE A 29 -1.28 0.13 -15.95
C ILE A 29 -1.21 0.74 -14.55
N ALA A 30 -2.36 1.15 -14.00
CA ALA A 30 -2.45 1.63 -12.62
C ALA A 30 -1.99 0.55 -11.64
N ASN A 31 -2.47 -0.69 -11.78
CA ASN A 31 -2.07 -1.81 -10.93
C ASN A 31 -0.57 -2.14 -11.08
N ALA A 32 -0.04 -2.09 -12.31
CA ALA A 32 1.38 -2.33 -12.57
C ALA A 32 2.30 -1.31 -11.87
N THR A 33 1.83 -0.09 -11.65
CA THR A 33 2.57 0.94 -10.90
C THR A 33 2.73 0.54 -9.44
N ILE A 34 1.68 0.02 -8.80
CA ILE A 34 1.73 -0.51 -7.43
C ILE A 34 2.65 -1.74 -7.36
N ALA A 35 2.53 -2.66 -8.32
CA ALA A 35 3.41 -3.83 -8.39
C ALA A 35 4.89 -3.46 -8.56
N ARG A 36 5.20 -2.38 -9.30
CA ARG A 36 6.56 -1.85 -9.41
C ARG A 36 7.04 -1.23 -8.10
N ALA A 37 6.19 -0.47 -7.41
CA ALA A 37 6.53 0.12 -6.11
C ALA A 37 6.86 -0.98 -5.07
N ALA A 38 6.04 -2.02 -4.99
CA ALA A 38 6.28 -3.17 -4.11
C ALA A 38 7.61 -3.87 -4.40
N ARG A 39 7.94 -4.11 -5.67
CA ARG A 39 9.23 -4.70 -6.06
C ARG A 39 10.41 -3.80 -5.69
N ALA A 40 10.31 -2.50 -5.95
CA ALA A 40 11.36 -1.54 -5.64
C ALA A 40 11.61 -1.46 -4.13
N TRP A 41 10.54 -1.39 -3.34
CA TRP A 41 10.61 -1.39 -1.88
C TRP A 41 11.25 -2.68 -1.35
N GLY A 42 10.79 -3.84 -1.81
CA GLY A 42 11.33 -5.13 -1.40
C GLY A 42 12.81 -5.31 -1.76
N ALA A 43 13.23 -4.82 -2.94
CA ALA A 43 14.63 -4.82 -3.36
C ALA A 43 15.50 -3.91 -2.48
N HIS A 44 14.99 -2.72 -2.13
CA HIS A 44 15.71 -1.76 -1.30
C HIS A 44 15.88 -2.26 0.15
N HIS A 45 14.82 -2.81 0.75
CA HIS A 45 14.81 -3.28 2.14
C HIS A 45 15.21 -4.74 2.31
N LYS A 46 15.49 -5.47 1.21
CA LYS A 46 15.81 -6.91 1.21
C LYS A 46 14.73 -7.76 1.90
N LEU A 47 13.47 -7.35 1.75
CA LEU A 47 12.31 -8.02 2.34
C LEU A 47 11.37 -8.52 1.23
N PRO A 48 11.03 -9.82 1.18
CA PRO A 48 10.08 -10.35 0.20
C PRO A 48 8.76 -9.57 0.24
N THR A 49 8.40 -8.95 -0.89
CA THR A 49 7.25 -8.03 -0.95
C THR A 49 6.34 -8.37 -2.12
N ILE A 50 5.05 -8.54 -1.84
CA ILE A 50 4.00 -8.82 -2.84
C ILE A 50 3.04 -7.63 -2.89
N ALA A 51 2.69 -7.17 -4.09
CA ALA A 51 1.57 -6.23 -4.24
C ALA A 51 0.24 -7.00 -4.20
N ALA A 52 -0.74 -6.42 -3.51
CA ALA A 52 -2.11 -6.93 -3.46
C ALA A 52 -3.10 -5.79 -3.69
N PHE A 53 -4.35 -6.13 -3.98
CA PHE A 53 -5.38 -5.15 -4.28
C PHE A 53 -6.68 -5.46 -3.51
N ALA A 54 -7.34 -4.41 -3.05
CA ALA A 54 -8.61 -4.50 -2.33
C ALA A 54 -9.78 -4.89 -3.25
N SER A 55 -9.69 -4.52 -4.53
CA SER A 55 -10.69 -4.78 -5.56
C SER A 55 -10.06 -4.91 -6.95
N SER A 56 -10.87 -5.27 -7.94
CA SER A 56 -10.60 -5.14 -9.39
C SER A 56 -9.41 -5.92 -9.98
N ALA A 57 -8.46 -6.35 -9.17
CA ALA A 57 -7.26 -7.05 -9.60
C ALA A 57 -6.81 -8.07 -8.54
N PRO A 58 -6.27 -9.22 -8.96
CA PRO A 58 -5.59 -10.13 -8.04
C PRO A 58 -4.11 -9.73 -7.86
N PRO A 59 -3.44 -10.25 -6.81
CA PRO A 59 -4.03 -11.03 -5.72
C PRO A 59 -4.75 -10.14 -4.70
N ALA A 60 -5.75 -10.69 -4.01
CA ALA A 60 -6.30 -10.06 -2.80
C ALA A 60 -5.28 -10.13 -1.65
N ALA A 61 -5.40 -9.24 -0.65
CA ALA A 61 -4.45 -9.18 0.47
C ALA A 61 -4.26 -10.54 1.18
N GLY A 62 -5.36 -11.25 1.45
CA GLY A 62 -5.29 -12.58 2.06
C GLY A 62 -4.62 -13.63 1.19
N GLU A 63 -4.72 -13.53 -0.14
CA GLU A 63 -4.03 -14.43 -1.08
C GLU A 63 -2.52 -14.19 -1.07
N ALA A 64 -2.10 -12.92 -1.07
CA ALA A 64 -0.69 -12.56 -0.96
C ALA A 64 -0.08 -13.00 0.37
N VAL A 65 -0.80 -12.87 1.49
CA VAL A 65 -0.36 -13.39 2.79
C VAL A 65 -0.23 -14.91 2.76
N ARG A 66 -1.21 -15.62 2.18
CA ARG A 66 -1.13 -17.10 2.04
C ARG A 66 0.03 -17.54 1.15
N ALA A 67 0.36 -16.77 0.11
CA ALA A 67 1.52 -17.04 -0.73
C ALA A 67 2.83 -16.95 0.09
N HIS A 68 3.03 -15.88 0.85
CA HIS A 68 4.19 -15.77 1.76
C HIS A 68 4.24 -16.90 2.79
N ARG A 69 3.08 -17.30 3.34
CA ARG A 69 3.02 -18.46 4.26
C ARG A 69 3.42 -19.77 3.59
N ALA A 70 3.02 -19.98 2.34
CA ALA A 70 3.42 -21.16 1.56
C ALA A 70 4.94 -21.19 1.33
N ASP A 71 5.57 -20.02 1.23
CA ASP A 71 7.03 -19.86 1.17
C ASP A 71 7.73 -19.96 2.55
N GLY A 72 6.99 -20.32 3.60
CA GLY A 72 7.51 -20.53 4.95
C GLY A 72 7.63 -19.28 5.82
N ARG A 73 7.13 -18.12 5.36
CA ARG A 73 7.16 -16.85 6.11
C ARG A 73 6.11 -16.85 7.23
N ARG A 74 6.46 -16.22 8.35
CA ARG A 74 5.67 -16.29 9.60
C ARG A 74 5.32 -14.91 10.16
N ASN A 75 6.19 -13.92 9.96
CA ASN A 75 6.04 -12.55 10.47
C ASN A 75 5.71 -11.61 9.29
N ILE A 76 4.50 -11.79 8.75
CA ILE A 76 4.04 -11.08 7.55
C ILE A 76 3.23 -9.84 7.95
N ALA A 77 3.68 -8.66 7.53
CA ALA A 77 2.91 -7.43 7.66
C ALA A 77 2.19 -7.07 6.36
N VAL A 78 1.15 -6.24 6.48
CA VAL A 78 0.46 -5.63 5.33
C VAL A 78 0.47 -4.11 5.47
N GLY A 79 1.05 -3.42 4.51
CA GLY A 79 0.99 -1.95 4.38
C GLY A 79 -0.15 -1.52 3.46
N GLN A 80 -0.75 -0.36 3.72
CA GLN A 80 -1.88 0.18 2.94
C GLN A 80 -1.48 1.43 2.15
N LEU A 81 -1.61 1.37 0.83
CA LEU A 81 -1.42 2.50 -0.10
C LEU A 81 -2.78 3.17 -0.40
N MET A 82 -3.47 3.56 0.66
CA MET A 82 -4.79 4.22 0.61
C MET A 82 -4.74 5.44 1.53
N LEU A 83 -5.36 6.54 1.11
CA LEU A 83 -5.25 7.83 1.80
C LEU A 83 -6.23 7.98 2.96
N ALA A 84 -7.39 7.33 2.88
CA ALA A 84 -8.45 7.52 3.85
C ALA A 84 -8.98 6.17 4.35
N PRO A 85 -9.45 6.10 5.61
CA PRO A 85 -10.24 4.98 6.11
C PRO A 85 -11.51 4.74 5.28
N GLY A 86 -12.01 3.51 5.33
CA GLY A 86 -13.26 3.13 4.70
C GLY A 86 -13.27 1.68 4.24
N PHE A 87 -14.25 1.34 3.40
CA PHE A 87 -14.54 -0.04 3.02
C PHE A 87 -13.35 -0.81 2.44
N LEU A 88 -12.56 -0.20 1.54
CA LEU A 88 -11.44 -0.90 0.91
C LEU A 88 -10.29 -1.19 1.91
N PRO A 89 -9.80 -0.21 2.70
CA PRO A 89 -8.90 -0.49 3.80
C PRO A 89 -9.40 -1.55 4.78
N ASP A 90 -10.67 -1.47 5.18
CA ASP A 90 -11.27 -2.40 6.14
C ASP A 90 -11.29 -3.82 5.57
N ARG A 91 -11.64 -3.97 4.29
CA ARG A 91 -11.64 -5.26 3.60
C ARG A 91 -10.25 -5.87 3.50
N VAL A 92 -9.23 -5.06 3.21
CA VAL A 92 -7.83 -5.51 3.21
C VAL A 92 -7.42 -6.00 4.60
N LYS A 93 -7.77 -5.24 5.64
CA LYS A 93 -7.44 -5.54 7.04
C LYS A 93 -8.06 -6.87 7.48
N GLU A 94 -9.35 -7.07 7.20
CA GLU A 94 -10.07 -8.31 7.46
C GLU A 94 -9.40 -9.51 6.77
N LEU A 95 -9.23 -9.45 5.44
CA LEU A 95 -8.64 -10.53 4.66
C LEU A 95 -7.20 -10.87 5.07
N ALA A 96 -6.41 -9.86 5.42
CA ALA A 96 -5.03 -10.03 5.84
C ALA A 96 -4.95 -10.78 7.18
N TYR A 97 -5.75 -10.36 8.18
CA TYR A 97 -5.77 -11.02 9.48
C TYR A 97 -6.35 -12.44 9.40
N GLU A 98 -7.40 -12.67 8.60
CA GLU A 98 -7.93 -14.02 8.34
C GLU A 98 -6.87 -14.95 7.73
N ALA A 99 -6.01 -14.42 6.87
CA ALA A 99 -4.88 -15.16 6.29
C ALA A 99 -3.67 -15.28 7.24
N GLY A 100 -3.72 -14.64 8.40
CA GLY A 100 -2.70 -14.70 9.43
C GLY A 100 -1.56 -13.68 9.28
N ALA A 101 -1.82 -12.49 8.73
CA ALA A 101 -0.89 -11.38 8.91
C ALA A 101 -0.70 -11.07 10.40
N VAL A 102 0.51 -10.70 10.80
CA VAL A 102 0.82 -10.35 12.20
C VAL A 102 0.52 -8.88 12.50
N ALA A 103 0.52 -8.03 11.47
CA ALA A 103 0.19 -6.62 11.56
C ALA A 103 -0.38 -6.11 10.23
N VAL A 104 -1.28 -5.13 10.33
CA VAL A 104 -1.77 -4.36 9.19
C VAL A 104 -1.62 -2.88 9.55
N ALA A 105 -0.93 -2.12 8.72
CA ALA A 105 -0.81 -0.68 8.90
C ALA A 105 -2.17 0.00 8.65
N GLU A 106 -2.41 1.11 9.33
CA GLU A 106 -3.53 1.99 8.99
C GLU A 106 -3.30 2.66 7.62
N PRO A 107 -4.36 3.17 6.96
CA PRO A 107 -4.22 4.00 5.77
C PRO A 107 -3.26 5.18 6.02
N LEU A 108 -2.62 5.66 4.96
CA LEU A 108 -1.64 6.76 5.02
C LEU A 108 -2.18 8.02 5.73
N GLY A 109 -3.47 8.27 5.62
CA GLY A 109 -4.13 9.34 6.36
C GLY A 109 -3.66 10.73 5.94
N VAL A 110 -3.78 11.65 6.91
CA VAL A 110 -3.40 13.05 6.76
C VAL A 110 -2.02 13.27 7.36
N ASP A 111 -1.00 13.00 6.56
CA ASP A 111 0.40 13.26 6.91
C ASP A 111 0.96 14.45 6.13
N GLU A 112 1.91 15.18 6.71
CA GLU A 112 2.52 16.36 6.10
C GLU A 112 3.23 15.99 4.79
N GLU A 113 3.99 14.89 4.81
CA GLU A 113 4.68 14.35 3.63
C GLU A 113 3.71 13.96 2.51
N ILE A 114 2.50 13.49 2.86
CA ILE A 114 1.46 13.18 1.88
C ILE A 114 0.91 14.46 1.25
N ALA A 115 0.66 15.49 2.05
CA ALA A 115 0.21 16.78 1.57
C ALA A 115 1.26 17.43 0.65
N GLU A 116 2.54 17.37 1.01
CA GLU A 116 3.65 17.85 0.19
C GLU A 116 3.72 17.13 -1.16
N VAL A 117 3.61 15.81 -1.18
CA VAL A 117 3.61 15.02 -2.43
C VAL A 117 2.42 15.39 -3.32
N ILE A 118 1.23 15.54 -2.74
CA ILE A 118 0.03 15.97 -3.48
C ILE A 118 0.25 17.36 -4.09
N LEU A 119 0.75 18.31 -3.30
CA LEU A 119 1.02 19.68 -3.74
C LEU A 119 2.08 19.71 -4.86
N ALA A 120 3.18 18.96 -4.70
CA ALA A 120 4.22 18.87 -5.71
C ALA A 120 3.68 18.29 -7.03
N ARG A 121 2.85 17.24 -6.97
CA ARG A 121 2.21 16.66 -8.16
C ARG A 121 1.22 17.60 -8.81
N TYR A 122 0.44 18.32 -8.00
CA TYR A 122 -0.47 19.34 -8.49
C TYR A 122 0.30 20.46 -9.20
N ALA A 123 1.36 20.99 -8.59
CA ALA A 123 2.18 22.05 -9.19
C ALA A 123 2.76 21.62 -10.55
N VAL A 124 3.29 20.40 -10.65
CA VAL A 124 3.80 19.85 -11.92
C VAL A 124 2.71 19.78 -12.99
N GLY A 125 1.49 19.33 -12.63
CA GLY A 125 0.36 19.29 -13.56
C GLY A 125 -0.15 20.69 -13.94
N ALA A 126 -0.17 21.62 -12.98
CA ALA A 126 -0.65 22.98 -13.16
C ALA A 126 0.24 23.81 -14.11
N VAL A 127 1.54 23.50 -14.22
CA VAL A 127 2.42 24.11 -15.23
C VAL A 127 1.88 23.92 -16.65
N GLN A 128 1.15 22.84 -16.93
CA GLN A 128 0.53 22.61 -18.25
C GLN A 128 -0.79 23.38 -18.45
N LEU A 129 -1.34 23.99 -17.39
CA LEU A 129 -2.59 24.74 -17.42
C LEU A 129 -2.38 26.25 -17.57
N VAL A 130 -1.14 26.73 -17.42
CA VAL A 130 -0.79 28.15 -17.62
C VAL A 130 -0.41 28.36 -19.08
N SER A 131 -1.29 28.99 -19.87
CA SER A 131 -0.89 29.48 -21.20
C SER A 131 0.15 30.58 -21.03
N PHE A 132 1.34 30.39 -21.62
CA PHE A 132 2.41 31.39 -21.61
C PHE A 132 1.99 32.73 -22.25
N ASP A 133 0.99 32.72 -23.15
CA ASP A 133 0.42 33.94 -23.74
C ASP A 133 -0.26 34.87 -22.70
N ALA A 134 -0.76 34.32 -21.59
CA ALA A 134 -1.40 35.11 -20.54
C ALA A 134 -0.40 35.81 -19.59
N LEU A 135 0.90 35.49 -19.68
CA LEU A 135 1.95 36.02 -18.79
C LEU A 135 2.75 37.17 -19.41
N PHE A 136 2.58 37.47 -20.70
CA PHE A 136 3.34 38.49 -21.44
C PHE A 136 2.46 39.53 -22.16
N THR A 137 1.21 39.71 -21.74
CA THR A 137 0.33 40.81 -22.20
C THR A 137 0.12 41.81 -21.07
#